data_AF-A0A524HZC3-F1
#
_entry.id   AF-A0A524HZC3-F1
#
_cell.length_a   1.000
_cell.length_b   1.000
_cell.length_c   1.000
_cell.angle_alpha   90.00
_cell.angle_beta   90.00
_cell.angle_gamma   90.00
#
_symmetry.space_group_name_H-M   'P 1'
#
loop_
_entity.id
_entity.type
_entity.pdbx_description
1 polymer ?
#
loop_
_entity_poly.entity_id
_entity_poly.type
_entity_poly.pdbx_seq_one_letter_code
_entity_poly.pdbx_strand_id
1 'polypeptide(L)'
;EDGLYDVQYCVIVDAMGRATIGHGMGFRYPPMIEAKVRQGASVGSACADLFEEGDQGTGVGAIGLLTNGVLDRKMLTEQAVLAAMVPRIRKDLYW
;
A
#
# COMPACT_ATOMS: atom_id res chain seq x y z
N GLU A 1 -8.86 6.08 -18.93
CA GLU A 1 -8.72 5.48 -17.59
C GLU A 1 -8.29 6.57 -16.61
N ASP A 2 -8.68 6.47 -15.34
CA ASP A 2 -8.37 7.47 -14.29
C ASP A 2 -6.96 7.33 -13.69
N GLY A 3 -6.03 6.69 -14.41
CA GLY A 3 -4.63 6.53 -14.03
C GLY A 3 -4.32 5.27 -13.20
N LEU A 4 -3.10 5.22 -12.68
CA LEU A 4 -2.57 4.09 -11.89
C LEU A 4 -2.75 4.33 -10.39
N TYR A 5 -3.31 3.33 -9.69
CA TYR A 5 -3.50 3.35 -8.24
C TYR A 5 -2.58 2.36 -7.52
N ASP A 6 -2.09 2.76 -6.36
CA ASP A 6 -1.48 1.86 -5.37
C ASP A 6 -2.54 1.44 -4.35
N VAL A 7 -2.62 0.14 -4.08
CA VAL A 7 -3.46 -0.43 -3.02
C VAL A 7 -2.70 -1.58 -2.37
N GLN A 8 -2.64 -1.57 -1.04
CA GLN A 8 -2.04 -2.66 -0.26
C GLN A 8 -3.08 -3.67 0.18
N TYR A 9 -2.81 -4.94 -0.08
CA TYR A 9 -3.57 -6.07 0.42
C TYR A 9 -2.82 -6.77 1.54
N CYS A 10 -3.56 -7.20 2.56
CA CYS A 10 -3.08 -8.07 3.62
C CYS A 10 -3.90 -9.36 3.61
N VAL A 11 -3.20 -10.50 3.69
CA VAL A 11 -3.80 -11.81 3.89
C VAL A 11 -3.25 -12.40 5.17
N ILE A 12 -4.15 -12.74 6.11
CA ILE A 12 -3.79 -13.41 7.36
C ILE A 12 -4.23 -14.85 7.27
N VAL A 13 -3.28 -15.78 7.32
CA VAL A 13 -3.52 -17.22 7.32
C VAL A 13 -3.24 -17.77 8.72
N ASP A 14 -4.20 -18.52 9.29
CA ASP A 14 -4.01 -19.17 10.60
C ASP A 14 -3.61 -20.65 10.46
N ALA A 15 -3.27 -21.28 11.60
CA ALA A 15 -2.84 -22.68 11.65
C ALA A 15 -3.91 -23.68 11.18
N MET A 16 -5.18 -23.29 11.10
CA MET A 16 -6.27 -24.11 10.56
C MET A 16 -6.43 -23.92 9.04
N GLY A 17 -5.55 -23.14 8.40
CA GLY A 17 -5.59 -22.84 6.99
C GLY A 17 -6.63 -21.79 6.60
N ARG A 18 -7.29 -21.12 7.56
CA ARG A 18 -8.26 -20.06 7.22
C ARG A 18 -7.52 -18.81 6.81
N ALA A 19 -7.89 -18.25 5.66
CA ALA A 19 -7.41 -16.97 5.16
C ALA A 19 -8.46 -15.88 5.37
N THR A 20 -8.03 -14.73 5.88
CA THR A 20 -8.83 -13.50 5.88
C THR A 20 -8.09 -12.41 5.14
N ILE A 21 -8.81 -11.62 4.37
CA ILE A 21 -8.25 -10.63 3.46
C ILE A 21 -8.74 -9.25 3.87
N GLY A 22 -7.85 -8.27 3.84
CA GLY A 22 -8.16 -6.86 3.99
C GLY A 22 -7.30 -6.03 3.06
N HIS A 23 -7.72 -4.79 2.82
CA HIS A 23 -6.94 -3.84 2.07
C HIS A 23 -6.93 -2.49 2.78
N GLY A 24 -5.86 -1.73 2.57
CA GLY A 24 -5.76 -0.35 3.05
C GLY A 24 -6.48 0.63 2.12
N MET A 25 -6.42 1.91 2.45
CA MET A 25 -6.76 2.97 1.50
C MET A 25 -5.83 2.93 0.28
N GLY A 26 -6.39 3.19 -0.89
CA GLY A 26 -5.64 3.36 -2.13
C GLY A 26 -5.38 4.82 -2.46
N PHE A 27 -4.39 5.07 -3.30
CA PHE A 27 -4.11 6.41 -3.81
C PHE A 27 -3.60 6.36 -5.25
N ARG A 28 -3.80 7.46 -5.98
CA ARG A 28 -3.39 7.57 -7.38
C ARG A 28 -1.94 8.07 -7.48
N TYR A 29 -1.18 7.49 -8.40
CA TYR A 29 0.13 8.01 -8.78
C TYR A 29 0.03 9.23 -9.71
N PRO A 30 0.95 10.21 -9.59
CA PRO A 30 1.13 11.24 -10.60
C PRO A 30 1.37 10.63 -12.00
N PRO A 31 0.91 11.27 -13.09
CA PRO A 31 1.03 10.74 -14.45
C PRO A 31 2.47 10.37 -14.86
N MET A 32 3.46 11.09 -14.32
CA MET A 32 4.88 10.82 -14.61
C MET A 32 5.42 9.55 -13.93
N ILE A 33 4.94 9.21 -12.72
CA ILE A 33 5.25 7.93 -12.08
C ILE A 33 4.58 6.80 -12.86
N GLU A 34 3.30 6.98 -13.20
CA GLU A 34 2.55 6.02 -14.02
C GLU A 34 3.28 5.72 -15.34
N ALA A 35 3.72 6.75 -16.07
CA ALA A 35 4.43 6.59 -17.34
C ALA A 35 5.70 5.73 -17.20
N LYS A 36 6.49 5.96 -16.13
CA LYS A 36 7.71 5.17 -15.86
C LYS A 36 7.38 3.74 -15.47
N VAL A 37 6.38 3.53 -14.61
CA VAL A 37 5.97 2.19 -14.18
C VAL A 37 5.45 1.38 -15.38
N ARG A 38 4.69 2.01 -16.28
CA ARG A 38 4.23 1.38 -17.53
C ARG A 38 5.37 1.03 -18.49
N GLN A 39 6.53 1.65 -18.35
CA GLN A 39 7.77 1.31 -19.09
C GLN A 39 8.62 0.24 -18.39
N GLY A 40 8.13 -0.32 -17.26
CA GLY A 40 8.80 -1.39 -16.53
C GLY A 40 9.64 -0.91 -15.33
N ALA A 41 9.64 0.38 -15.01
CA ALA A 41 10.30 0.87 -13.80
C ALA A 41 9.55 0.40 -12.55
N SER A 42 10.28 0.15 -11.47
CA SER A 42 9.65 -0.01 -10.16
C SER A 42 9.08 1.34 -9.68
N VAL A 43 8.07 1.30 -8.80
CA VAL A 43 7.57 2.52 -8.13
C VAL A 43 8.70 3.23 -7.39
N GLY A 44 9.54 2.48 -6.67
CA GLY A 44 10.64 3.04 -5.88
C GLY A 44 11.64 3.82 -6.75
N SER A 45 12.08 3.23 -7.86
CA SER A 45 12.95 3.91 -8.83
C SER A 45 12.27 5.12 -9.47
N ALA A 46 10.98 5.00 -9.83
CA ALA A 46 10.23 6.11 -10.41
C ALA A 46 10.09 7.30 -9.43
N CYS A 47 9.94 7.02 -8.12
CA CYS A 47 9.93 8.04 -7.07
C CYS A 47 11.32 8.64 -6.82
N ALA A 48 12.38 7.82 -6.83
CA ALA A 48 13.75 8.28 -6.62
C ALA A 48 14.21 9.28 -7.68
N ASP A 49 13.76 9.13 -8.92
CA ASP A 49 14.05 10.11 -9.97
C ASP A 49 13.31 11.45 -9.79
N LEU A 50 12.26 11.48 -8.96
CA LEU A 50 11.35 12.63 -8.81
C LEU A 50 11.62 13.47 -7.58
N PHE A 51 11.98 12.81 -6.49
CA PHE A 51 12.30 13.44 -5.23
C PHE A 51 13.80 13.24 -5.05
N GLU A 52 14.59 14.32 -5.01
CA GLU A 52 16.06 14.26 -4.89
C GLU A 52 16.53 13.40 -3.71
N GLU A 53 15.69 13.28 -2.68
CA GLU A 53 15.94 12.47 -1.49
C GLU A 53 15.57 10.98 -1.69
N GLY A 54 14.70 10.66 -2.65
CA GLY A 54 14.19 9.33 -2.97
C GLY A 54 13.45 8.60 -1.83
N ASP A 55 12.81 7.48 -2.14
CA ASP A 55 12.41 6.51 -1.09
C ASP A 55 13.66 5.69 -0.74
N GLN A 56 14.52 6.21 0.15
CA GLN A 56 15.79 5.56 0.54
C GLN A 56 15.61 4.27 1.36
N GLY A 57 14.49 3.56 1.18
CA GLY A 57 14.15 2.40 2.01
C GLY A 57 13.90 2.77 3.47
N THR A 58 13.60 4.05 3.76
CA THR A 58 13.36 4.58 5.11
C THR A 58 12.00 4.17 5.69
N GLY A 59 11.17 3.46 4.92
CA GLY A 59 9.84 3.01 5.34
C GLY A 59 8.73 4.05 5.13
N VAL A 60 9.07 5.25 4.64
CA VAL A 60 8.11 6.32 4.32
C VAL A 60 7.24 5.93 3.12
N GLY A 61 7.86 5.37 2.08
CA GLY A 61 7.19 4.95 0.85
C GLY A 61 6.66 6.08 -0.02
N ALA A 62 6.19 5.73 -1.22
CA ALA A 62 5.70 6.70 -2.19
C ALA A 62 4.58 7.59 -1.64
N ILE A 63 3.68 7.06 -0.80
CA ILE A 63 2.62 7.85 -0.17
C ILE A 63 3.18 8.96 0.72
N GLY A 64 4.25 8.70 1.48
CA GLY A 64 4.82 9.70 2.37
C GLY A 64 5.58 10.79 1.61
N LEU A 65 6.23 10.44 0.50
CA LEU A 65 6.78 11.44 -0.41
C LEU A 65 5.66 12.32 -1.02
N LEU A 66 4.59 11.69 -1.52
CA LEU A 66 3.49 12.38 -2.20
C LEU A 66 2.61 13.21 -1.27
N THR A 67 2.59 12.90 0.02
CA THR A 67 1.80 13.62 1.03
C THR A 67 2.63 14.49 1.95
N ASN A 68 3.93 14.69 1.67
CA ASN A 68 4.87 15.43 2.53
C ASN A 68 4.85 14.93 3.99
N GLY A 69 4.82 13.62 4.18
CA GLY A 69 4.88 12.96 5.48
C GLY A 69 3.58 12.94 6.29
N VAL A 70 2.45 13.40 5.74
CA VAL A 70 1.14 13.32 6.43
C VAL A 70 0.69 11.87 6.62
N LEU A 71 1.03 11.00 5.67
CA LEU A 71 0.84 9.55 5.75
C LEU A 71 2.17 8.86 5.46
N ASP A 72 2.35 7.66 5.98
CA ASP A 72 3.47 6.79 5.62
C ASP A 72 2.98 5.39 5.25
N ARG A 73 3.91 4.57 4.72
CA ARG A 73 3.61 3.18 4.35
C ARG A 73 3.14 2.34 5.55
N LYS A 74 3.64 2.63 6.75
CA LYS A 74 3.30 1.90 7.97
C LYS A 74 1.82 2.11 8.31
N MET A 75 1.33 3.34 8.28
CA MET A 75 -0.08 3.67 8.50
C MET A 75 -1.00 2.97 7.48
N LEU A 76 -0.61 2.91 6.20
CA LEU A 76 -1.37 2.15 5.19
C LEU A 76 -1.38 0.64 5.47
N THR A 77 -0.24 0.09 5.88
CA THR A 77 -0.12 -1.33 6.21
C THR A 77 -0.97 -1.68 7.43
N GLU A 78 -0.96 -0.84 8.47
CA GLU A 78 -1.77 -1.02 9.67
C GLU A 78 -3.27 -1.10 9.33
N GLN A 79 -3.75 -0.24 8.42
CA GLN A 79 -5.14 -0.28 7.94
C GLN A 79 -5.45 -1.60 7.22
N ALA A 80 -4.59 -2.05 6.31
CA ALA A 80 -4.80 -3.30 5.57
C ALA A 80 -4.85 -4.53 6.50
N VAL A 81 -3.95 -4.57 7.50
CA VAL A 81 -3.93 -5.61 8.53
C VAL A 81 -5.19 -5.56 9.38
N LEU A 82 -5.60 -4.37 9.84
CA LEU A 82 -6.80 -4.21 10.65
C LEU A 82 -8.05 -4.64 9.89
N ALA A 83 -8.15 -4.30 8.59
CA ALA A 83 -9.22 -4.77 7.72
C ALA A 83 -9.22 -6.31 7.60
N ALA A 84 -8.04 -6.94 7.45
CA ALA A 84 -7.92 -8.40 7.37
C ALA A 84 -8.27 -9.09 8.71
N MET A 85 -8.19 -8.36 9.82
CA MET A 85 -8.58 -8.83 11.15
C MET A 85 -10.09 -8.75 11.40
N VAL A 86 -10.89 -8.02 10.61
CA VAL A 86 -12.33 -7.84 10.86
C VAL A 86 -13.07 -9.18 11.06
N PRO A 87 -12.93 -10.19 10.18
CA PRO A 87 -13.56 -11.50 10.40
C PRO A 87 -13.01 -12.24 11.63
N ARG A 88 -11.74 -11.97 12.00
CA ARG A 88 -11.06 -12.60 13.13
C ARG A 88 -11.43 -12.00 14.49
N ILE A 89 -11.87 -10.74 14.51
CA ILE A 89 -12.32 -10.04 15.71
C ILE A 89 -13.74 -10.47 16.05
N ARG A 90 -14.65 -10.45 15.08
CA ARG A 90 -16.06 -10.86 15.23
C ARG A 90 -16.29 -12.27 14.71
N LYS A 91 -15.52 -13.22 15.23
CA LYS A 91 -15.55 -14.62 14.77
C LYS A 91 -16.97 -15.15 14.67
N ASP A 92 -17.79 -14.85 15.67
CA ASP A 92 -19.21 -15.20 15.79
C ASP A 92 -20.10 -14.80 14.61
N LEU A 93 -19.72 -13.78 13.84
CA LEU A 93 -20.47 -13.32 12.66
C LEU A 93 -19.98 -13.93 11.35
N TYR A 94 -18.78 -14.51 11.34
CA TYR A 94 -18.14 -15.05 10.14
C TYR A 94 -17.99 -16.58 10.21
N TRP A 95 -17.96 -17.17 11.42
CA TRP A 95 -17.79 -18.59 11.72
C TRP A 95 -18.55 -19.02 13.00
#